data_AF-A0A7V8FGF1-F1
#
_entry.id   AF-A0A7V8FGF1-F1
#
_cell.length_a   1.000
_cell.length_b   1.000
_cell.length_c   1.000
_cell.angle_alpha   90.00
_cell.angle_beta   90.00
_cell.angle_gamma   90.00
#
_symmetry.space_group_name_H-M   'P 1'
#
loop_
_entity.id
_entity.type
_entity.pdbx_description
1 polymer ?
#
loop_
_entity_poly.entity_id
_entity_poly.type
_entity_poly.pdbx_seq_one_letter_code
_entity_poly.pdbx_strand_id
1 'polypeptide(L)'
;MDLKSGYPWWAIRNGLIQAFPPLEHDLHCDVLVVGGGISGALIADELSAHGHEVAVIEQRDIGWGSSAASTALLQYEIDTHLLDLAAQ
;
A
#
# COMPACT_ATOMS: atom_id res chain seq x y z
N MET A 1 28.79 15.61 -9.37
CA MET A 1 28.42 14.94 -8.11
C MET A 1 27.09 14.23 -8.38
N ASP A 2 27.03 12.93 -8.14
CA ASP A 2 25.77 12.18 -8.25
C ASP A 2 25.01 12.33 -6.93
N LEU A 3 23.78 12.84 -6.99
CA LEU A 3 22.92 13.10 -5.84
C LEU A 3 21.76 12.09 -5.75
N LYS A 4 21.75 11.06 -6.59
CA LYS A 4 20.66 10.07 -6.65
C LYS A 4 21.18 8.71 -6.20
N SER A 5 20.46 8.09 -5.27
CA SER A 5 20.71 6.69 -4.90
C SER A 5 20.16 5.71 -5.94
N GLY A 6 19.19 6.12 -6.75
CA GLY A 6 18.42 5.22 -7.63
C GLY A 6 17.40 4.33 -6.91
N TYR A 7 17.42 4.33 -5.57
CA TYR A 7 16.54 3.52 -4.72
C TYR A 7 15.78 4.41 -3.73
N PRO A 8 14.48 4.14 -3.50
CA PRO A 8 13.72 4.85 -2.48
C PRO A 8 14.32 4.70 -1.08
N TRP A 9 14.33 5.78 -0.30
CA TRP A 9 14.95 5.79 1.03
C TRP A 9 14.34 4.73 1.97
N TRP A 10 13.02 4.55 1.93
CA TRP A 10 12.32 3.57 2.77
C TRP A 10 12.69 2.12 2.44
N ALA A 11 12.92 1.82 1.15
CA ALA A 11 13.34 0.49 0.73
C ALA A 11 14.76 0.16 1.24
N ILE A 12 15.66 1.15 1.28
CA ILE A 12 17.01 0.97 1.83
C ILE A 12 16.95 0.86 3.36
N ARG A 13 16.19 1.73 4.03
CA ARG A 13 16.13 1.79 5.48
C ARG A 13 15.47 0.57 6.11
N ASN A 14 14.33 0.15 5.55
CA ASN A 14 13.48 -0.87 6.15
C ASN A 14 13.71 -2.25 5.53
N GLY A 15 14.30 -2.31 4.33
CA GLY A 15 14.37 -3.55 3.55
C GLY A 15 12.98 -4.06 3.19
N LEU A 16 12.88 -5.37 2.97
CA LEU A 16 11.61 -6.07 2.82
C LEU A 16 11.02 -6.33 4.20
N ILE A 17 9.73 -5.97 4.38
CA ILE A 17 9.01 -6.23 5.64
C ILE A 17 8.93 -7.74 5.91
N GLN A 18 8.56 -8.51 4.89
CA GLN A 18 8.45 -9.95 4.91
C GLN A 18 8.43 -10.48 3.47
N ALA A 19 8.92 -11.70 3.25
CA ALA A 19 8.69 -12.43 2.02
C ALA A 19 7.33 -13.13 2.08
N PHE A 20 6.40 -12.71 1.23
CA PHE A 20 5.11 -13.37 1.07
C PHE A 20 5.21 -14.38 -0.08
N PRO A 21 4.74 -15.63 0.10
CA PRO A 21 4.78 -16.61 -0.98
C PRO A 21 3.83 -16.18 -2.11
N PRO A 22 4.15 -16.54 -3.36
CA PRO A 22 3.22 -16.35 -4.47
C PRO A 22 1.94 -17.18 -4.23
N LEU A 23 0.83 -16.72 -4.79
CA LEU A 23 -0.42 -17.46 -4.75
C LEU A 23 -0.35 -18.63 -5.74
N GLU A 24 -0.14 -19.84 -5.22
CA GLU A 24 0.03 -21.05 -6.02
C GLU A 24 -1.28 -21.82 -6.27
N HIS A 25 -2.30 -21.57 -5.45
CA HIS A 25 -3.57 -22.29 -5.46
C HIS A 25 -4.72 -21.31 -5.31
N ASP A 26 -5.93 -21.74 -5.65
CA ASP A 26 -7.13 -20.94 -5.44
C ASP A 26 -7.30 -20.58 -3.96
N LEU A 27 -7.57 -19.30 -3.70
CA LEU A 27 -7.83 -18.75 -2.37
C LEU A 27 -9.27 -18.25 -2.31
N HIS A 28 -9.99 -18.65 -1.27
CA HIS A 28 -11.30 -18.09 -0.92
C HIS A 28 -11.12 -16.98 0.12
N CYS A 29 -11.80 -15.87 -0.10
CA CYS A 29 -11.88 -14.73 0.81
C CYS A 29 -13.18 -13.96 0.51
N ASP A 30 -13.65 -13.16 1.46
CA ASP A 30 -14.78 -12.25 1.25
C ASP A 30 -14.37 -11.09 0.35
N VAL A 31 -13.14 -10.58 0.53
CA VAL A 31 -12.62 -9.43 -0.21
C VAL A 31 -11.18 -9.67 -0.66
N LEU A 32 -10.93 -9.47 -1.95
CA LEU A 32 -9.59 -9.43 -2.54
C LEU A 32 -9.17 -7.99 -2.81
N VAL A 33 -8.09 -7.55 -2.16
CA VAL A 33 -7.44 -6.25 -2.41
C VAL A 33 -6.25 -6.45 -3.34
N VAL A 34 -6.28 -5.77 -4.50
CA VAL A 34 -5.18 -5.81 -5.48
C VAL A 34 -4.31 -4.57 -5.33
N GLY A 35 -3.05 -4.79 -4.94
CA GLY A 35 -2.03 -3.77 -4.70
C GLY A 35 -1.65 -3.68 -3.23
N GLY A 36 -0.39 -3.99 -2.92
CA GLY A 36 0.18 -4.01 -1.56
C GLY A 36 0.77 -2.67 -1.11
N GLY A 37 0.28 -1.56 -1.64
CA GLY A 37 0.68 -0.21 -1.21
C GLY A 37 -0.08 0.25 0.04
N ILE A 38 0.17 1.49 0.49
CA ILE A 38 -0.46 2.07 1.68
C ILE A 38 -2.00 2.07 1.60
N SER A 39 -2.58 2.41 0.45
CA SER A 39 -4.05 2.40 0.29
C SER A 39 -4.63 1.00 0.42
N GLY A 40 -4.00 0.00 -0.22
CA GLY A 40 -4.45 -1.39 -0.12
C GLY A 40 -4.32 -1.94 1.29
N ALA A 41 -3.23 -1.61 1.98
CA ALA A 41 -3.02 -1.98 3.38
C ALA A 41 -4.09 -1.38 4.30
N LEU A 42 -4.43 -0.09 4.15
CA LEU A 42 -5.46 0.57 4.95
C LEU A 42 -6.86 0.00 4.68
N ILE A 43 -7.18 -0.29 3.42
CA ILE A 43 -8.46 -0.94 3.06
C ILE A 43 -8.54 -2.33 3.69
N ALA A 44 -7.46 -3.11 3.61
CA ALA A 44 -7.44 -4.45 4.18
C ALA A 44 -7.54 -4.44 5.71
N ASP A 45 -6.85 -3.50 6.38
CA ASP A 45 -6.90 -3.31 7.83
C ASP A 45 -8.33 -2.99 8.29
N GLU A 46 -8.97 -2.00 7.67
CA GLU A 46 -10.34 -1.60 8.00
C GLU A 46 -11.33 -2.77 7.82
N LEU A 47 -11.32 -3.41 6.65
CA LEU A 47 -12.25 -4.52 6.38
C LEU A 47 -12.00 -5.73 7.28
N SER A 48 -10.74 -6.04 7.59
CA SER A 48 -10.40 -7.12 8.52
C SER A 48 -10.86 -6.79 9.94
N ALA A 49 -10.71 -5.53 10.39
CA ALA A 49 -11.22 -5.06 11.67
C ALA A 49 -12.75 -5.18 11.78
N HIS A 50 -13.45 -5.14 10.65
CA HIS A 50 -14.89 -5.35 10.52
C HIS A 50 -15.30 -6.82 10.27
N GLY A 51 -14.38 -7.77 10.42
CA GLY A 51 -14.67 -9.21 10.44
C GLY A 51 -14.75 -9.89 9.08
N HIS A 52 -14.31 -9.23 8.02
CA HIS A 52 -14.21 -9.84 6.70
C HIS A 52 -12.93 -10.69 6.57
N GLU A 53 -13.01 -11.82 5.87
CA GLU A 53 -11.81 -12.54 5.41
C GLU A 53 -11.23 -11.79 4.21
N VAL A 54 -10.12 -11.07 4.43
CA VAL A 54 -9.49 -10.23 3.41
C VAL A 54 -8.17 -10.83 2.95
N ALA A 55 -7.98 -10.93 1.63
CA ALA A 55 -6.71 -11.26 1.01
C ALA A 55 -6.13 -10.02 0.32
N VAL A 56 -4.81 -9.80 0.46
CA VAL A 56 -4.07 -8.76 -0.28
C VAL A 56 -3.12 -9.45 -1.25
N ILE A 57 -3.16 -9.06 -2.53
CA ILE A 57 -2.21 -9.54 -3.54
C ILE A 57 -1.40 -8.37 -4.11
N GLU A 58 -0.10 -8.59 -4.29
CA GLU A 58 0.83 -7.65 -4.89
C GLU A 58 1.68 -8.39 -5.91
N GLN A 59 1.97 -7.74 -7.04
CA GLN A 59 2.79 -8.32 -8.10
C GLN A 59 4.28 -8.37 -7.72
N ARG A 60 4.72 -7.40 -6.92
CA ARG A 60 6.10 -7.28 -6.42
C ARG A 60 6.12 -7.51 -4.91
N ASP A 61 6.92 -6.75 -4.18
CA ASP A 61 6.93 -6.75 -2.73
C ASP A 61 5.95 -5.73 -2.15
N ILE A 62 5.37 -6.07 -1.00
CA ILE A 62 4.48 -5.18 -0.23
C ILE A 62 5.20 -3.85 0.05
N GLY A 63 4.52 -2.75 -0.24
CA GLY A 63 5.01 -1.39 -0.02
C GLY A 63 6.02 -0.88 -1.05
N TRP A 64 6.49 -1.69 -2.01
CA TRP A 64 7.63 -1.35 -2.88
C TRP A 64 7.31 -0.44 -4.08
N GLY A 65 6.06 -0.01 -4.21
CA GLY A 65 5.60 0.94 -5.23
C GLY A 65 5.78 2.41 -4.85
N SER A 66 4.79 3.23 -5.21
CA SER A 66 4.74 4.66 -4.86
C SER A 66 4.82 4.91 -3.35
N SER A 67 4.35 3.96 -2.52
CA SER A 67 4.44 4.05 -1.07
C SER A 67 5.89 4.14 -0.57
N ALA A 68 6.79 3.27 -1.03
CA ALA A 68 8.22 3.38 -0.71
C ALA A 68 8.89 4.57 -1.40
N ALA A 69 8.42 5.00 -2.58
CA ALA A 69 8.93 6.17 -3.29
C ALA A 69 8.51 7.52 -2.66
N SER A 70 7.51 7.51 -1.78
CA SER A 70 7.00 8.69 -1.10
C SER A 70 8.03 9.28 -0.13
N THR A 71 7.97 10.60 0.04
CA THR A 71 8.71 11.32 1.08
C THR A 71 8.08 11.15 2.47
N ALA A 72 6.86 10.60 2.53
CA ALA A 72 6.03 10.44 3.73
C ALA A 72 5.83 11.74 4.54
N LEU A 73 5.86 12.90 3.87
CA LEU A 73 5.42 14.14 4.51
C LEU A 73 3.91 14.11 4.69
N LEU A 74 3.48 14.33 5.92
CA LEU A 74 2.09 14.61 6.24
C LEU A 74 1.90 16.13 6.19
N GLN A 75 1.12 16.60 5.23
CA GLN A 75 0.82 18.01 5.02
C GLN A 75 -0.69 18.22 5.06
N TYR A 76 -1.13 19.43 5.38
CA TYR A 76 -2.50 19.81 5.13
C TYR A 76 -2.72 19.81 3.61
N GLU A 77 -3.66 19.00 3.14
CA GLU A 77 -4.03 18.94 1.75
C GLU A 77 -4.58 20.31 1.32
N ILE A 78 -3.96 20.91 0.31
CA ILE A 78 -4.41 22.19 -0.28
C ILE A 78 -5.48 22.01 -1.35
N ASP A 79 -5.81 20.75 -1.67
CA ASP A 79 -6.84 20.38 -2.62
C ASP A 79 -8.25 20.43 -1.99
N THR A 80 -9.26 20.27 -2.85
CA THR A 80 -10.67 20.14 -2.44
C THR A 80 -10.83 19.03 -1.41
N HIS A 81 -11.48 19.30 -0.28
CA HIS A 81 -11.76 18.27 0.72
C HIS A 81 -12.52 17.10 0.10
N LEU A 82 -12.19 15.86 0.48
CA LEU A 82 -12.80 14.65 -0.08
C LEU A 82 -14.34 14.66 0.04
N LEU A 83 -14.87 15.21 1.13
CA LEU A 83 -16.33 15.36 1.32
C LEU A 83 -16.95 16.28 0.27
N ASP A 84 -16.29 17.38 -0.06
CA ASP A 84 -16.75 18.34 -1.08
C ASP A 84 -16.60 17.75 -2.49
N LEU A 85 -15.56 16.97 -2.74
CA LEU A 85 -15.36 16.28 -4.02
C LEU A 85 -16.42 15.19 -4.25
N ALA A 86 -16.75 14.40 -3.22
CA ALA A 86 -17.75 13.34 -3.31
C ALA A 86 -19.18 13.85 -3.52
N ALA A 87 -19.43 15.14 -3.26
CA ALA A 87 -20.73 15.78 -3.43
C ALA A 87 -20.95 16.39 -4.84
N GLN A 88 -19.95 16.35 -5.73
CA GLN A 88 -20.05 16.81 -7.13
C GLN A 88 -20.62 15.73 -8.04
#